data_AF-A0A1A8N258-F1
#
_entry.id   AF-A0A1A8N258-F1
#
_cell.length_a   1.000
_cell.length_b   1.000
_cell.length_c   1.000
_cell.angle_alpha   90.00
_cell.angle_beta   90.00
_cell.angle_gamma   90.00
#
_symmetry.space_group_name_H-M   'P 1'
#
loop_
_entity.id
_entity.type
_entity.pdbx_description
1 polymer ?
#
loop_
_entity_poly.entity_id
_entity_poly.type
_entity_poly.pdbx_seq_one_letter_code
_entity_poly.pdbx_strand_id
1 'polypeptide(L)'
;MSEEEERLVKIRTRFEDLCRALNMDEEASTEAWSSYENISRNFTLEGSELHWLACALYVACRSSVPTVGKGTTEGNYVSLTRVLRCSHISLIEFFSKMKKWQDMAKLPQDFCQSTDKLERNFTVSAVIFKKYVPIFRSIFKTSSEEPLRVHRSRKQRRHPCSVSELFNFCWVLYVHAKGNFPMISDDLVNSYHLLLCALDLVLTNALLCSARRDLLNPSFKGLPEDFSSRDYRPPPGPLCFMEQLCELHDGLVLEAKGVKEHFWKPFIKKLFHKRILRGKEDSLSGFLDPMNFGDSFLSLSRLYEEQVLASGGLDERIFTGEGASEDIGTPEPSLCEEVENQDSTLYRLHTSLAASVLKVSTPLTGRKYVQEVHLASPLSTAMKSVGRLHTLLSGTRNGPSSRLTQILRGCSRDPSDVISQRLKDMLDIFTQHHEDSSDDSKGMEKDMAVKFFHLSEALYYRILESIVEREKMILGDADLSCILEQDMFHRSLLACCLEIVTFSYRPPGDFPRVIHTFQLPAYHFYKVIEVLVRSEQGLFREVVKHLNQVEEQVLESLAWTSNSPLWHSLQSAQVPTCQEVHENTNSTWFYFTCRDDVIILLNR
;
A
#
# COMPACT_ATOMS: atom_id res chain seq x y z
N MET A 1 24.93 -48.03 1.27
CA MET A 1 24.61 -46.63 1.60
C MET A 1 24.08 -46.60 3.02
N SER A 2 24.17 -45.47 3.71
CA SER A 2 23.35 -45.21 4.91
C SER A 2 21.93 -44.80 4.50
N GLU A 3 20.98 -44.86 5.44
CA GLU A 3 19.62 -44.35 5.23
C GLU A 3 19.62 -42.82 4.94
N GLU A 4 20.63 -42.11 5.46
CA GLU A 4 20.84 -40.68 5.24
C GLU A 4 21.34 -40.37 3.83
N GLU A 5 22.27 -41.17 3.29
CA GLU A 5 22.68 -41.09 1.88
C GLU A 5 21.50 -41.36 0.94
N GLU A 6 20.68 -42.38 1.22
CA GLU A 6 19.49 -42.69 0.41
C GLU A 6 18.45 -41.56 0.47
N ARG A 7 18.24 -40.96 1.65
CA ARG A 7 17.37 -39.78 1.81
C ARG A 7 17.91 -38.59 1.01
N LEU A 8 19.20 -38.30 1.06
CA LEU A 8 19.81 -37.19 0.32
C LEU A 8 19.70 -37.38 -1.20
N VAL A 9 19.96 -38.59 -1.72
CA VAL A 9 19.74 -38.92 -3.14
C VAL A 9 18.27 -38.69 -3.53
N LYS A 10 17.32 -39.13 -2.72
CA LYS A 10 15.88 -38.95 -2.97
C LYS A 10 15.43 -37.48 -2.95
N ILE A 11 16.04 -36.64 -2.11
CA ILE A 11 15.82 -35.19 -2.10
C ILE A 11 16.43 -34.55 -3.37
N ARG A 12 17.63 -34.97 -3.76
CA ARG A 12 18.33 -34.49 -4.96
C ARG A 12 17.56 -34.78 -6.25
N THR A 13 17.03 -36.00 -6.42
CA THR A 13 16.21 -36.34 -7.61
C THR A 13 14.96 -35.47 -7.69
N ARG A 14 14.25 -35.25 -6.57
CA ARG A 14 13.07 -34.37 -6.50
C ARG A 14 13.40 -32.91 -6.84
N PHE A 15 14.58 -32.43 -6.44
CA PHE A 15 15.06 -31.10 -6.82
C PHE A 15 15.33 -31.01 -8.33
N GLU A 16 15.94 -32.04 -8.91
CA GLU A 16 16.19 -32.11 -10.36
C GLU A 16 14.89 -32.22 -11.17
N ASP A 17 13.85 -32.90 -10.64
CA ASP A 17 12.50 -32.88 -11.21
C ASP A 17 11.89 -31.46 -11.18
N LEU A 18 12.02 -30.74 -10.06
CA LEU A 18 11.56 -29.34 -9.92
C LEU A 18 12.28 -28.40 -10.90
N CYS A 19 13.61 -28.48 -11.00
CA CYS A 19 14.39 -27.66 -11.94
C CYS A 19 13.99 -27.95 -13.40
N ARG A 20 13.77 -29.23 -13.75
CA ARG A 20 13.25 -29.62 -15.08
C ARG A 20 11.83 -29.11 -15.35
N ALA A 21 10.94 -29.13 -14.36
CA ALA A 21 9.57 -28.61 -14.50
C ALA A 21 9.52 -27.08 -14.65
N LEU A 22 10.50 -26.38 -14.09
CA LEU A 22 10.64 -24.92 -14.18
C LEU A 22 11.39 -24.45 -15.45
N ASN A 23 12.18 -25.33 -16.08
CA ASN A 23 13.18 -25.05 -17.13
C ASN A 23 14.34 -24.18 -16.62
N MET A 24 14.91 -24.54 -15.46
CA MET A 24 16.04 -23.81 -14.89
C MET A 24 17.37 -24.10 -15.59
N ASP A 25 18.24 -23.09 -15.60
CA ASP A 25 19.65 -23.22 -15.95
C ASP A 25 20.47 -23.94 -14.87
N GLU A 26 21.67 -24.37 -15.24
CA GLU A 26 22.57 -25.16 -14.38
C GLU A 26 23.23 -24.31 -13.26
N GLU A 27 23.39 -23.00 -13.47
CA GLU A 27 24.01 -22.08 -12.51
C GLU A 27 23.08 -21.84 -11.31
N ALA A 28 21.86 -21.36 -11.55
CA ALA A 28 20.84 -21.17 -10.52
C ALA A 28 20.45 -22.49 -9.83
N SER A 29 20.41 -23.60 -10.56
CA SER A 29 20.18 -24.93 -9.97
C SER A 29 21.31 -25.35 -9.03
N THR A 30 22.57 -25.04 -9.36
CA THR A 30 23.74 -25.41 -8.54
C THR A 30 23.88 -24.51 -7.32
N GLU A 31 23.68 -23.19 -7.48
CA GLU A 31 23.65 -22.22 -6.37
C GLU A 31 22.58 -22.60 -5.33
N ALA A 32 21.34 -22.86 -5.79
CA ALA A 32 20.24 -23.24 -4.93
C ALA A 32 20.50 -24.53 -4.15
N TRP A 33 21.08 -25.56 -4.79
CA TRP A 33 21.44 -26.81 -4.11
C TRP A 33 22.57 -26.60 -3.09
N SER A 34 23.61 -25.84 -3.45
CA SER A 34 24.74 -25.55 -2.55
C SER A 34 24.30 -24.76 -1.32
N SER A 35 23.44 -23.76 -1.53
CA SER A 35 22.79 -22.99 -0.46
C SER A 35 21.96 -23.89 0.46
N TYR A 36 21.17 -24.81 -0.12
CA TYR A 36 20.38 -25.78 0.64
C TYR A 36 21.24 -26.74 1.47
N GLU A 37 22.28 -27.36 0.90
CA GLU A 37 23.18 -28.24 1.66
C GLU A 37 23.89 -27.51 2.80
N ASN A 38 24.30 -26.26 2.59
CA ASN A 38 24.94 -25.46 3.63
C ASN A 38 23.95 -25.17 4.78
N ILE A 39 22.72 -24.78 4.47
CA ILE A 39 21.71 -24.48 5.48
C ILE A 39 21.24 -25.75 6.20
N SER A 40 21.01 -26.86 5.50
CA SER A 40 20.57 -28.13 6.12
C SER A 40 21.63 -28.79 7.01
N ARG A 41 22.90 -28.41 6.89
CA ARG A 41 23.98 -28.84 7.81
C ARG A 41 24.04 -27.99 9.09
N ASN A 42 23.52 -26.77 9.06
CA ASN A 42 23.60 -25.81 10.17
C ASN A 42 22.26 -25.62 10.92
N PHE A 43 21.13 -25.95 10.29
CA PHE A 43 19.77 -25.73 10.82
C PHE A 43 18.84 -26.92 10.59
N THR A 44 17.97 -27.18 11.58
CA THR A 44 16.90 -28.20 11.46
C THR A 44 15.76 -27.67 10.59
N LEU A 45 15.63 -28.20 9.37
CA LEU A 45 14.60 -27.79 8.41
C LEU A 45 13.28 -28.55 8.60
N GLU A 46 12.27 -27.90 9.18
CA GLU A 46 10.95 -28.49 9.45
C GLU A 46 10.03 -28.56 8.22
N GLY A 47 9.27 -29.65 8.10
CA GLY A 47 8.31 -29.89 7.02
C GLY A 47 8.96 -30.43 5.73
N SER A 48 8.31 -30.20 4.59
CA SER A 48 8.75 -30.68 3.28
C SER A 48 10.11 -30.10 2.87
N GLU A 49 11.07 -30.93 2.49
CA GLU A 49 12.38 -30.51 1.97
C GLU A 49 12.24 -29.74 0.65
N LEU A 50 11.25 -30.12 -0.18
CA LEU A 50 10.98 -29.49 -1.47
C LEU A 50 10.53 -28.03 -1.31
N HIS A 51 9.86 -27.69 -0.20
CA HIS A 51 9.43 -26.33 0.10
C HIS A 51 10.61 -25.41 0.46
N TRP A 52 11.65 -25.98 1.10
CA TRP A 52 12.89 -25.26 1.39
C TRP A 52 13.77 -25.12 0.13
N LEU A 53 13.85 -26.15 -0.69
CA LEU A 53 14.49 -26.09 -2.00
C LEU A 53 13.82 -25.08 -2.95
N ALA A 54 12.50 -24.93 -2.89
CA ALA A 54 11.77 -23.88 -3.61
C ALA A 54 12.16 -22.47 -3.15
N CYS A 55 12.43 -22.28 -1.84
CA CYS A 55 12.97 -21.02 -1.32
C CYS A 55 14.41 -20.78 -1.84
N ALA A 56 15.28 -21.79 -1.73
CA ALA A 56 16.66 -21.73 -2.23
C ALA A 56 16.72 -21.36 -3.73
N LEU A 57 15.87 -21.99 -4.54
CA LEU A 57 15.80 -21.77 -5.98
C LEU A 57 15.27 -20.37 -6.31
N TYR A 58 14.23 -19.91 -5.64
CA TYR A 58 13.70 -18.55 -5.82
C TYR A 58 14.73 -17.46 -5.50
N VAL A 59 15.60 -17.68 -4.51
CA VAL A 59 16.73 -16.78 -4.18
C VAL A 59 17.75 -16.79 -5.31
N ALA A 60 18.26 -17.98 -5.72
CA ALA A 60 19.27 -18.10 -6.77
C ALA A 60 18.82 -17.49 -8.12
N CYS A 61 17.53 -17.62 -8.47
CA CYS A 61 16.95 -16.98 -9.67
C CYS A 61 16.95 -15.44 -9.64
N ARG A 62 17.24 -14.83 -8.48
CA ARG A 62 17.25 -13.38 -8.25
C ARG A 62 18.60 -12.85 -7.78
N SER A 63 19.57 -13.73 -7.52
CA SER A 63 20.99 -13.37 -7.38
C SER A 63 21.47 -12.57 -8.61
N SER A 64 22.40 -11.64 -8.40
CA SER A 64 22.84 -10.72 -9.46
C SER A 64 23.69 -11.44 -10.51
N VAL A 65 23.22 -11.49 -11.76
CA VAL A 65 23.92 -12.17 -12.86
C VAL A 65 24.87 -11.18 -13.56
N PRO A 66 26.15 -11.54 -13.77
CA PRO A 66 27.11 -10.68 -14.48
C PRO A 66 26.87 -10.71 -16.00
N THR A 67 26.51 -9.57 -16.59
CA THR A 67 26.27 -9.48 -18.05
C THR A 67 27.56 -9.28 -18.84
N VAL A 68 27.55 -9.72 -20.11
CA VAL A 68 28.65 -9.58 -21.08
C VAL A 68 28.77 -8.14 -21.59
N GLY A 69 29.02 -7.19 -20.68
CA GLY A 69 28.98 -5.75 -20.98
C GLY A 69 29.25 -4.80 -19.81
N LYS A 70 29.90 -5.25 -18.72
CA LYS A 70 30.13 -4.45 -17.49
C LYS A 70 28.84 -3.91 -16.85
N GLY A 71 27.90 -4.81 -16.58
CA GLY A 71 26.77 -4.53 -15.68
C GLY A 71 26.34 -5.80 -14.95
N THR A 72 25.98 -5.67 -13.66
CA THR A 72 25.17 -6.66 -12.96
C THR A 72 23.70 -6.35 -13.22
N THR A 73 22.95 -7.30 -13.75
CA THR A 73 21.48 -7.24 -13.76
C THR A 73 20.93 -8.12 -12.65
N GLU A 74 19.73 -7.82 -12.15
CA GLU A 74 18.98 -8.80 -11.37
C GLU A 74 18.72 -10.06 -12.22
N GLY A 75 18.63 -11.22 -11.55
CA GLY A 75 18.67 -12.53 -12.20
C GLY A 75 17.46 -12.88 -13.06
N ASN A 76 17.52 -14.06 -13.68
CA ASN A 76 16.42 -14.61 -14.49
C ASN A 76 15.19 -14.89 -13.62
N TYR A 77 14.27 -13.92 -13.52
CA TYR A 77 13.06 -14.02 -12.72
C TYR A 77 12.24 -15.29 -13.03
N VAL A 78 12.35 -16.30 -12.16
CA VAL A 78 11.41 -17.41 -12.15
C VAL A 78 10.04 -16.92 -11.67
N SER A 79 8.99 -17.28 -12.41
CA SER A 79 7.61 -16.98 -12.04
C SER A 79 7.26 -17.66 -10.72
N LEU A 80 6.93 -16.88 -9.68
CA LEU A 80 6.62 -17.41 -8.36
C LEU A 80 5.46 -18.41 -8.41
N THR A 81 4.38 -18.12 -9.14
CA THR A 81 3.25 -19.05 -9.25
C THR A 81 3.59 -20.36 -9.96
N ARG A 82 4.62 -20.40 -10.82
CA ARG A 82 5.19 -21.67 -11.30
C ARG A 82 5.98 -22.40 -10.21
N VAL A 83 6.82 -21.70 -9.45
CA VAL A 83 7.57 -22.30 -8.32
C VAL A 83 6.63 -22.94 -7.30
N LEU A 84 5.59 -22.22 -6.87
CA LEU A 84 4.57 -22.72 -5.95
C LEU A 84 3.94 -24.02 -6.46
N ARG A 85 3.37 -23.98 -7.66
CA ARG A 85 2.67 -25.12 -8.28
C ARG A 85 3.56 -26.33 -8.53
N CYS A 86 4.82 -26.12 -8.94
CA CYS A 86 5.76 -27.21 -9.19
C CYS A 86 6.38 -27.81 -7.92
N SER A 87 6.31 -27.12 -6.78
CA SER A 87 6.79 -27.63 -5.48
C SER A 87 5.69 -27.99 -4.48
N HIS A 88 4.42 -27.78 -4.85
CA HIS A 88 3.21 -28.01 -4.05
C HIS A 88 3.16 -27.25 -2.72
N ILE A 89 3.83 -26.10 -2.66
CA ILE A 89 3.79 -25.17 -1.53
C ILE A 89 2.77 -24.07 -1.80
N SER A 90 1.94 -23.76 -0.80
CA SER A 90 1.00 -22.62 -0.87
C SER A 90 1.71 -21.27 -0.75
N LEU A 91 1.15 -20.21 -1.33
CA LEU A 91 1.74 -18.86 -1.27
C LEU A 91 1.96 -18.36 0.17
N ILE A 92 1.03 -18.65 1.09
CA ILE A 92 1.15 -18.26 2.50
C ILE A 92 2.26 -19.06 3.22
N GLU A 93 2.42 -20.36 2.93
CA GLU A 93 3.53 -21.14 3.48
C GLU A 93 4.88 -20.70 2.88
N PHE A 94 4.91 -20.33 1.60
CA PHE A 94 6.10 -19.80 0.93
C PHE A 94 6.64 -18.55 1.62
N PHE A 95 5.82 -17.53 1.89
CA PHE A 95 6.29 -16.34 2.62
C PHE A 95 6.80 -16.68 4.03
N SER A 96 6.10 -17.59 4.74
CA SER A 96 6.49 -18.07 6.08
C SER A 96 7.85 -18.79 6.09
N LYS A 97 8.14 -19.60 5.07
CA LYS A 97 9.43 -20.28 4.90
C LYS A 97 10.52 -19.33 4.36
N MET A 98 10.19 -18.43 3.44
CA MET A 98 11.13 -17.47 2.86
C MET A 98 11.70 -16.52 3.91
N LYS A 99 10.91 -16.06 4.88
CA LYS A 99 11.40 -15.23 5.99
C LYS A 99 12.43 -15.98 6.86
N LYS A 100 12.11 -17.21 7.26
CA LYS A 100 13.08 -18.09 7.93
C LYS A 100 14.34 -18.34 7.08
N TRP A 101 14.18 -18.44 5.75
CA TRP A 101 15.28 -18.64 4.81
C TRP A 101 16.19 -17.41 4.72
N GLN A 102 15.63 -16.20 4.67
CA GLN A 102 16.37 -14.94 4.71
C GLN A 102 17.23 -14.83 5.97
N ASP A 103 16.68 -15.19 7.14
CA ASP A 103 17.40 -15.21 8.42
C ASP A 103 18.55 -16.24 8.42
N MET A 104 18.29 -17.48 7.99
CA MET A 104 19.28 -18.57 7.96
C MET A 104 20.41 -18.31 6.95
N ALA A 105 20.05 -17.80 5.76
CA ALA A 105 20.99 -17.51 4.68
C ALA A 105 21.70 -16.15 4.82
N LYS A 106 21.20 -15.26 5.70
CA LYS A 106 21.68 -13.88 5.92
C LYS A 106 21.67 -13.04 4.63
N LEU A 107 20.52 -13.04 3.95
CA LEU A 107 20.37 -12.34 2.67
C LEU A 107 20.45 -10.81 2.83
N PRO A 108 20.85 -10.07 1.77
CA PRO A 108 20.93 -8.61 1.82
C PRO A 108 19.58 -7.96 2.14
N GLN A 109 19.61 -6.83 2.85
CA GLN A 109 18.42 -6.11 3.30
C GLN A 109 17.48 -5.75 2.15
N ASP A 110 18.02 -5.44 0.97
CA ASP A 110 17.27 -5.08 -0.24
C ASP A 110 16.43 -6.26 -0.76
N PHE A 111 16.96 -7.49 -0.67
CA PHE A 111 16.22 -8.71 -1.02
C PHE A 111 15.07 -8.97 -0.03
N CYS A 112 15.31 -8.73 1.25
CA CYS A 112 14.28 -8.82 2.29
C CYS A 112 13.16 -7.79 2.03
N GLN A 113 13.51 -6.52 1.80
CA GLN A 113 12.56 -5.46 1.46
C GLN A 113 11.77 -5.77 0.17
N SER A 114 12.42 -6.30 -0.87
CA SER A 114 11.77 -6.72 -2.12
C SER A 114 10.73 -7.83 -1.87
N THR A 115 11.05 -8.78 -0.99
CA THR A 115 10.15 -9.88 -0.62
C THR A 115 9.00 -9.42 0.28
N ASP A 116 9.26 -8.57 1.27
CA ASP A 116 8.21 -7.95 2.11
C ASP A 116 7.26 -7.08 1.27
N LYS A 117 7.79 -6.35 0.28
CA LYS A 117 6.98 -5.62 -0.70
C LYS A 117 6.10 -6.58 -1.52
N LEU A 118 6.60 -7.75 -1.92
CA LEU A 118 5.80 -8.75 -2.63
C LEU A 118 4.67 -9.32 -1.75
N GLU A 119 4.94 -9.59 -0.47
CA GLU A 119 3.93 -10.03 0.52
C GLU A 119 2.87 -8.94 0.78
N ARG A 120 3.29 -7.67 0.88
CA ARG A 120 2.38 -6.52 1.01
C ARG A 120 1.48 -6.37 -0.22
N ASN A 121 2.06 -6.43 -1.43
CA ASN A 121 1.32 -6.34 -2.69
C ASN A 121 0.29 -7.47 -2.85
N PHE A 122 0.65 -8.69 -2.46
CA PHE A 122 -0.29 -9.82 -2.38
C PHE A 122 -1.40 -9.55 -1.37
N THR A 123 -1.07 -9.09 -0.16
CA THR A 123 -2.04 -8.86 0.92
C THR A 123 -3.05 -7.76 0.56
N VAL A 124 -2.59 -6.66 -0.08
CA VAL A 124 -3.48 -5.65 -0.67
C VAL A 124 -4.43 -6.29 -1.68
N SER A 125 -3.91 -7.01 -2.67
CA SER A 125 -4.74 -7.63 -3.71
C SER A 125 -5.72 -8.69 -3.18
N ALA A 126 -5.38 -9.43 -2.12
CA ALA A 126 -6.29 -10.36 -1.46
C ALA A 126 -7.48 -9.64 -0.80
N VAL A 127 -7.24 -8.51 -0.13
CA VAL A 127 -8.31 -7.68 0.46
C VAL A 127 -9.17 -7.04 -0.64
N ILE A 128 -8.56 -6.56 -1.73
CA ILE A 128 -9.28 -6.00 -2.88
C ILE A 128 -10.11 -7.08 -3.60
N PHE A 129 -9.59 -8.29 -3.80
CA PHE A 129 -10.34 -9.39 -4.42
C PHE A 129 -11.55 -9.82 -3.58
N LYS A 130 -11.42 -9.89 -2.24
CA LYS A 130 -12.55 -10.16 -1.33
C LYS A 130 -13.67 -9.12 -1.46
N LYS A 131 -13.36 -7.85 -1.82
CA LYS A 131 -14.35 -6.82 -2.12
C LYS A 131 -14.84 -6.86 -3.58
N TYR A 132 -13.98 -7.23 -4.53
CA TYR A 132 -14.33 -7.34 -5.95
C TYR A 132 -15.47 -8.32 -6.22
N VAL A 133 -15.41 -9.53 -5.65
CA VAL A 133 -16.42 -10.59 -5.85
C VAL A 133 -17.86 -10.13 -5.54
N PRO A 134 -18.19 -9.62 -4.34
CA PRO A 134 -19.56 -9.18 -4.03
C PRO A 134 -19.98 -7.92 -4.82
N ILE A 135 -19.06 -6.99 -5.11
CA ILE A 135 -19.40 -5.78 -5.88
C ILE A 135 -19.74 -6.15 -7.33
N PHE A 136 -18.92 -6.99 -7.98
CA PHE A 136 -19.18 -7.47 -9.33
C PHE A 136 -20.52 -8.23 -9.41
N ARG A 137 -20.82 -9.09 -8.43
CA ARG A 137 -22.11 -9.81 -8.31
C ARG A 137 -23.31 -8.90 -7.99
N SER A 138 -23.07 -7.68 -7.48
CA SER A 138 -24.15 -6.69 -7.34
C SER A 138 -24.50 -6.05 -8.68
N ILE A 139 -23.51 -5.82 -9.55
CA ILE A 139 -23.64 -5.13 -10.85
C ILE A 139 -24.04 -6.09 -11.98
N PHE A 140 -23.52 -7.32 -11.97
CA PHE A 140 -23.69 -8.33 -13.01
C PHE A 140 -24.35 -9.60 -12.47
N LYS A 141 -25.07 -10.32 -13.33
CA LYS A 141 -25.81 -11.53 -12.97
C LYS A 141 -24.93 -12.69 -12.52
N THR A 142 -25.49 -13.56 -11.69
CA THR A 142 -24.85 -14.84 -11.33
C THR A 142 -24.86 -15.79 -12.54
N SER A 143 -23.75 -16.48 -12.79
CA SER A 143 -23.55 -17.36 -13.96
C SER A 143 -24.52 -18.56 -14.08
N SER A 144 -25.40 -18.78 -13.09
CA SER A 144 -26.46 -19.79 -13.09
C SER A 144 -27.62 -19.44 -14.05
N GLU A 145 -27.76 -18.17 -14.44
CA GLU A 145 -28.82 -17.72 -15.36
C GLU A 145 -28.50 -17.93 -16.86
N GLU A 146 -27.34 -18.48 -17.23
CA GLU A 146 -26.94 -18.62 -18.65
C GLU A 146 -27.66 -19.81 -19.31
N PRO A 147 -28.58 -19.59 -20.28
CA PRO A 147 -29.33 -20.68 -20.90
C PRO A 147 -28.42 -21.54 -21.79
N LEU A 148 -28.59 -22.87 -21.71
CA LEU A 148 -27.79 -23.87 -22.43
C LEU A 148 -27.56 -23.48 -23.90
N ARG A 149 -26.28 -23.30 -24.26
CA ARG A 149 -25.84 -22.71 -25.53
C ARG A 149 -26.27 -23.57 -26.72
N VAL A 150 -27.33 -23.15 -27.41
CA VAL A 150 -27.88 -23.87 -28.58
C VAL A 150 -26.85 -23.94 -29.71
N HIS A 151 -26.47 -25.17 -30.06
CA HIS A 151 -25.39 -25.48 -31.00
C HIS A 151 -25.74 -25.07 -32.46
N ARG A 152 -25.49 -23.82 -32.84
CA ARG A 152 -25.73 -23.30 -34.20
C ARG A 152 -24.48 -23.45 -35.09
N SER A 153 -24.71 -23.61 -36.39
CA SER A 153 -23.72 -24.17 -37.33
C SER A 153 -22.53 -23.26 -37.70
N ARG A 154 -21.47 -23.89 -38.24
CA ARG A 154 -20.19 -23.25 -38.61
C ARG A 154 -20.34 -22.13 -39.66
N LYS A 155 -20.42 -20.87 -39.21
CA LYS A 155 -20.00 -19.70 -39.99
C LYS A 155 -19.48 -18.56 -39.10
N GLN A 156 -18.31 -18.78 -38.51
CA GLN A 156 -17.34 -17.79 -37.99
C GLN A 156 -17.91 -16.50 -37.36
N ARG A 157 -18.92 -16.62 -36.50
CA ARG A 157 -19.45 -15.49 -35.73
C ARG A 157 -18.77 -15.50 -34.36
N ARG A 158 -17.94 -14.51 -34.07
CA ARG A 158 -17.33 -14.36 -32.74
C ARG A 158 -18.46 -14.26 -31.70
N HIS A 159 -18.37 -15.07 -30.65
CA HIS A 159 -19.41 -15.13 -29.64
C HIS A 159 -19.36 -13.88 -28.75
N PRO A 160 -20.51 -13.33 -28.32
CA PRO A 160 -20.56 -12.48 -27.14
C PRO A 160 -19.96 -13.27 -25.96
N CYS A 161 -19.16 -12.62 -25.11
CA CYS A 161 -18.58 -13.34 -23.97
C CYS A 161 -19.63 -13.57 -22.87
N SER A 162 -19.32 -14.48 -21.96
CA SER A 162 -20.10 -14.77 -20.75
C SER A 162 -19.87 -13.74 -19.65
N VAL A 163 -20.63 -13.84 -18.55
CA VAL A 163 -20.35 -13.07 -17.33
C VAL A 163 -19.03 -13.53 -16.68
N SER A 164 -18.67 -14.82 -16.78
CA SER A 164 -17.40 -15.35 -16.27
C SER A 164 -16.18 -14.78 -17.02
N GLU A 165 -16.25 -14.70 -18.35
CA GLU A 165 -15.20 -14.03 -19.14
C GLU A 165 -15.10 -12.54 -18.80
N LEU A 166 -16.23 -11.87 -18.52
CA LEU A 166 -16.23 -10.46 -18.11
C LEU A 166 -15.61 -10.25 -16.72
N PHE A 167 -15.89 -11.16 -15.78
CA PHE A 167 -15.30 -11.17 -14.44
C PHE A 167 -13.78 -11.33 -14.50
N ASN A 168 -13.29 -12.27 -15.31
CA ASN A 168 -11.85 -12.46 -15.50
C ASN A 168 -11.21 -11.27 -16.23
N PHE A 169 -11.83 -10.73 -17.29
CA PHE A 169 -11.34 -9.54 -17.99
C PHE A 169 -11.23 -8.32 -17.06
N CYS A 170 -12.25 -8.05 -16.24
CA CYS A 170 -12.28 -6.90 -15.34
C CYS A 170 -11.21 -7.03 -14.24
N TRP A 171 -10.95 -8.25 -13.74
CA TRP A 171 -9.85 -8.49 -12.80
C TRP A 171 -8.48 -8.27 -13.46
N VAL A 172 -8.24 -8.88 -14.64
CA VAL A 172 -6.98 -8.71 -15.38
C VAL A 172 -6.71 -7.24 -15.73
N LEU A 173 -7.74 -6.47 -16.13
CA LEU A 173 -7.62 -5.04 -16.40
C LEU A 173 -7.22 -4.25 -15.14
N TYR A 174 -7.82 -4.57 -13.99
CA TYR A 174 -7.48 -3.96 -12.71
C TYR A 174 -6.03 -4.28 -12.28
N VAL A 175 -5.61 -5.55 -12.28
CA VAL A 175 -4.25 -5.91 -11.82
C VAL A 175 -3.16 -5.43 -12.77
N HIS A 176 -3.44 -5.33 -14.08
CA HIS A 176 -2.56 -4.68 -15.04
C HIS A 176 -2.43 -3.18 -14.76
N ALA A 177 -3.53 -2.48 -14.45
CA ALA A 177 -3.49 -1.08 -14.03
C ALA A 177 -2.69 -0.90 -12.72
N LYS A 178 -2.97 -1.70 -11.70
CA LYS A 178 -2.24 -1.72 -10.42
C LYS A 178 -0.73 -1.88 -10.62
N GLY A 179 -0.32 -2.85 -11.44
CA GLY A 179 1.10 -3.11 -11.73
C GLY A 179 1.81 -1.96 -12.47
N ASN A 180 1.09 -1.08 -13.17
CA ASN A 180 1.66 0.11 -13.81
C ASN A 180 1.84 1.29 -12.84
N PHE A 181 1.35 1.19 -11.60
CA PHE A 181 1.33 2.27 -10.61
C PHE A 181 1.88 1.80 -9.25
N PRO A 182 3.22 1.74 -9.06
CA PRO A 182 3.83 1.24 -7.83
C PRO A 182 3.41 1.97 -6.54
N MET A 183 3.13 3.28 -6.63
CA MET A 183 2.58 4.08 -5.54
C MET A 183 1.14 3.73 -5.16
N ILE A 184 0.37 3.11 -6.06
CA ILE A 184 -0.98 2.60 -5.80
C ILE A 184 -0.93 1.14 -5.33
N SER A 185 0.01 0.32 -5.82
CA SER A 185 -0.01 -1.13 -5.60
C SER A 185 0.22 -1.53 -4.13
N ASP A 186 0.93 -0.70 -3.37
CA ASP A 186 1.11 -0.80 -1.91
C ASP A 186 0.05 -0.02 -1.10
N ASP A 187 -0.78 0.81 -1.73
CA ASP A 187 -1.81 1.64 -1.10
C ASP A 187 -3.18 0.97 -1.21
N LEU A 188 -3.71 0.50 -0.08
CA LEU A 188 -4.99 -0.21 -0.02
C LEU A 188 -6.21 0.66 -0.38
N VAL A 189 -6.14 1.98 -0.14
CA VAL A 189 -7.23 2.92 -0.42
C VAL A 189 -7.27 3.25 -1.90
N ASN A 190 -6.14 3.65 -2.46
CA ASN A 190 -6.03 3.98 -3.88
C ASN A 190 -6.17 2.73 -4.77
N SER A 191 -5.70 1.55 -4.34
CA SER A 191 -5.97 0.27 -5.03
C SER A 191 -7.47 -0.04 -5.09
N TYR A 192 -8.23 0.24 -4.02
CA TYR A 192 -9.69 0.05 -4.05
C TYR A 192 -10.39 1.04 -4.99
N HIS A 193 -9.99 2.31 -4.98
CA HIS A 193 -10.55 3.29 -5.91
C HIS A 193 -10.20 2.96 -7.37
N LEU A 194 -9.04 2.37 -7.63
CA LEU A 194 -8.65 1.85 -8.96
C LEU A 194 -9.54 0.66 -9.37
N LEU A 195 -9.93 -0.22 -8.44
CA LEU A 195 -10.93 -1.26 -8.69
C LEU A 195 -12.30 -0.67 -9.03
N LEU A 196 -12.75 0.36 -8.30
CA LEU A 196 -14.01 1.05 -8.62
C LEU A 196 -13.98 1.68 -10.02
N CYS A 197 -12.82 2.21 -10.46
CA CYS A 197 -12.63 2.70 -11.82
C CYS A 197 -12.72 1.59 -12.89
N ALA A 198 -12.22 0.38 -12.60
CA ALA A 198 -12.38 -0.79 -13.46
C ALA A 198 -13.85 -1.20 -13.62
N LEU A 199 -14.57 -1.27 -12.49
CA LEU A 199 -15.99 -1.60 -12.45
C LEU A 199 -16.84 -0.55 -13.18
N ASP A 200 -16.59 0.74 -12.96
CA ASP A 200 -17.22 1.87 -13.65
C ASP A 200 -17.06 1.80 -15.17
N LEU A 201 -15.84 1.52 -15.66
CA LEU A 201 -15.57 1.40 -17.10
C LEU A 201 -16.32 0.22 -17.73
N VAL A 202 -16.35 -0.92 -17.04
CA VAL A 202 -16.99 -2.15 -17.52
C VAL A 202 -18.52 -2.05 -17.46
N LEU A 203 -19.09 -1.48 -16.39
CA LEU A 203 -20.52 -1.13 -16.28
C LEU A 203 -20.94 -0.17 -17.40
N THR A 204 -20.18 0.91 -17.58
CA THR A 204 -20.41 1.90 -18.67
C THR A 204 -20.39 1.23 -20.04
N ASN A 205 -19.44 0.33 -20.30
CA ASN A 205 -19.37 -0.39 -21.56
C ASN A 205 -20.52 -1.41 -21.75
N ALA A 206 -20.99 -2.07 -20.68
CA ALA A 206 -22.13 -2.99 -20.74
C ALA A 206 -23.46 -2.25 -21.00
N LEU A 207 -23.61 -1.03 -20.49
CA LEU A 207 -24.74 -0.15 -20.80
C LEU A 207 -24.71 0.39 -22.23
N LEU A 208 -23.53 0.79 -22.73
CA LEU A 208 -23.36 1.33 -24.09
C LEU A 208 -23.43 0.25 -25.18
N CYS A 209 -22.98 -0.97 -24.91
CA CYS A 209 -23.06 -2.07 -25.86
C CYS A 209 -24.47 -2.69 -25.83
N SER A 210 -25.31 -2.32 -26.80
CA SER A 210 -26.70 -2.81 -26.91
C SER A 210 -26.83 -4.34 -26.99
N ALA A 211 -25.78 -5.03 -27.44
CA ALA A 211 -25.70 -6.48 -27.50
C ALA A 211 -25.34 -7.15 -26.15
N ARG A 212 -25.01 -6.38 -25.11
CA ARG A 212 -24.46 -6.86 -23.80
C ARG A 212 -25.18 -6.30 -22.56
N ARG A 213 -26.33 -5.62 -22.73
CA ARG A 213 -27.21 -5.22 -21.61
C ARG A 213 -27.74 -6.40 -20.80
N ASP A 214 -27.75 -7.59 -21.38
CA ASP A 214 -28.25 -8.85 -20.81
C ASP A 214 -27.43 -9.37 -19.61
N LEU A 215 -26.16 -8.94 -19.47
CA LEU A 215 -25.26 -9.31 -18.38
C LEU A 215 -25.58 -8.60 -17.06
N LEU A 216 -26.16 -7.40 -17.13
CA LEU A 216 -26.36 -6.52 -15.99
C LEU A 216 -27.45 -7.09 -15.09
N ASN A 217 -27.23 -7.00 -13.77
CA ASN A 217 -28.20 -7.37 -12.76
C ASN A 217 -29.28 -6.26 -12.70
N PRO A 218 -30.55 -6.52 -13.10
CA PRO A 218 -31.59 -5.49 -13.10
C PRO A 218 -31.92 -4.94 -11.71
N SER A 219 -31.51 -5.65 -10.65
CA SER A 219 -31.66 -5.24 -9.25
C SER A 219 -30.53 -4.33 -8.75
N PHE A 220 -29.53 -4.00 -9.59
CA PHE A 220 -28.45 -3.10 -9.20
C PHE A 220 -28.95 -1.65 -9.05
N LYS A 221 -28.89 -1.12 -7.82
CA LYS A 221 -29.40 0.22 -7.48
C LYS A 221 -28.72 1.39 -8.20
N GLY A 222 -27.57 1.16 -8.84
CA GLY A 222 -26.86 2.18 -9.64
C GLY A 222 -27.29 2.25 -11.11
N LEU A 223 -28.28 1.46 -11.55
CA LEU A 223 -28.82 1.55 -12.91
C LEU A 223 -29.84 2.70 -13.05
N PRO A 224 -29.98 3.31 -14.24
CA PRO A 224 -31.06 4.27 -14.52
C PRO A 224 -32.46 3.67 -14.30
N GLU A 225 -33.40 4.48 -13.84
CA GLU A 225 -34.78 4.04 -13.53
C GLU A 225 -35.49 3.41 -14.75
N ASP A 226 -35.19 3.90 -15.96
CA ASP A 226 -35.75 3.41 -17.21
C ASP A 226 -34.96 2.22 -17.81
N PHE A 227 -33.91 1.70 -17.16
CA PHE A 227 -33.09 0.58 -17.66
C PHE A 227 -33.90 -0.67 -18.00
N SER A 228 -34.96 -0.95 -17.23
CA SER A 228 -35.87 -2.07 -17.46
C SER A 228 -36.83 -1.87 -18.65
N SER A 229 -36.85 -0.67 -19.25
CA SER A 229 -37.63 -0.38 -20.45
C SER A 229 -37.05 -1.08 -21.68
N ARG A 230 -37.96 -1.55 -22.54
CA ARG A 230 -37.61 -2.10 -23.87
C ARG A 230 -37.01 -1.03 -24.77
N ASP A 231 -37.47 0.21 -24.63
CA ASP A 231 -37.05 1.36 -25.43
C ASP A 231 -35.91 2.17 -24.80
N TYR A 232 -35.34 1.70 -23.68
CA TYR A 232 -34.17 2.32 -23.03
C TYR A 232 -33.05 2.62 -24.03
N ARG A 233 -32.54 3.85 -23.96
CA ARG A 233 -31.35 4.29 -24.69
C ARG A 233 -30.38 4.92 -23.70
N PRO A 234 -29.07 4.57 -23.75
CA PRO A 234 -28.07 5.25 -22.92
C PRO A 234 -28.14 6.77 -23.08
N PRO A 235 -28.05 7.55 -21.97
CA PRO A 235 -28.03 9.01 -22.02
C PRO A 235 -26.97 9.57 -22.98
N PRO A 236 -27.24 10.71 -23.66
CA PRO A 236 -26.29 11.33 -24.57
C PRO A 236 -25.15 12.01 -23.78
N GLY A 237 -24.02 11.33 -23.65
CA GLY A 237 -22.81 11.86 -23.01
C GLY A 237 -21.87 10.76 -22.50
N PRO A 238 -20.76 11.13 -21.84
CA PRO A 238 -19.93 10.18 -21.11
C PRO A 238 -20.65 9.73 -19.83
N LEU A 239 -20.88 8.43 -19.68
CA LEU A 239 -21.41 7.88 -18.43
C LEU A 239 -20.29 7.74 -17.38
N CYS A 240 -20.67 7.87 -16.11
CA CYS A 240 -19.77 7.77 -14.97
C CYS A 240 -20.61 7.40 -13.73
N PHE A 241 -20.27 6.30 -13.07
CA PHE A 241 -21.01 5.75 -11.92
C PHE A 241 -20.20 5.83 -10.62
N MET A 242 -19.08 6.56 -10.61
CA MET A 242 -18.16 6.63 -9.47
C MET A 242 -18.81 7.12 -8.18
N GLU A 243 -19.76 8.06 -8.24
CA GLU A 243 -20.44 8.57 -7.05
C GLU A 243 -21.31 7.46 -6.44
N GLN A 244 -22.16 6.83 -7.26
CA GLN A 244 -23.05 5.74 -6.89
C GLN A 244 -22.27 4.50 -6.40
N LEU A 245 -21.14 4.18 -7.05
CA LEU A 245 -20.26 3.07 -6.64
C LEU A 245 -19.55 3.36 -5.32
N CYS A 246 -19.17 4.62 -5.06
CA CYS A 246 -18.64 5.01 -3.76
C CYS A 246 -19.70 4.97 -2.66
N GLU A 247 -20.90 5.49 -2.91
CA GLU A 247 -22.03 5.50 -1.97
C GLU A 247 -22.52 4.09 -1.62
N LEU A 248 -22.61 3.19 -2.60
CA LEU A 248 -23.06 1.81 -2.38
C LEU A 248 -21.99 0.91 -1.73
N HIS A 249 -20.70 1.28 -1.83
CA HIS A 249 -19.57 0.39 -1.48
C HIS A 249 -18.43 1.08 -0.71
N ASP A 250 -18.74 1.98 0.22
CA ASP A 250 -17.79 2.58 1.17
C ASP A 250 -16.59 3.35 0.54
N GLY A 251 -16.75 3.93 -0.65
CA GLY A 251 -15.70 4.65 -1.36
C GLY A 251 -15.62 6.14 -1.01
N LEU A 252 -14.42 6.73 -1.09
CA LEU A 252 -14.21 8.16 -0.87
C LEU A 252 -14.31 8.91 -2.21
N VAL A 253 -15.43 9.57 -2.47
CA VAL A 253 -15.79 10.15 -3.78
C VAL A 253 -14.70 11.06 -4.37
N LEU A 254 -14.08 11.94 -3.57
CA LEU A 254 -13.05 12.88 -4.05
C LEU A 254 -11.76 12.15 -4.44
N GLU A 255 -11.28 11.24 -3.59
CA GLU A 255 -10.11 10.41 -3.84
C GLU A 255 -10.32 9.53 -5.09
N ALA A 256 -11.49 8.88 -5.19
CA ALA A 256 -11.82 8.03 -6.32
C ALA A 256 -11.97 8.79 -7.64
N LYS A 257 -12.45 10.03 -7.62
CA LYS A 257 -12.40 10.93 -8.79
C LYS A 257 -10.97 11.31 -9.16
N GLY A 258 -10.10 11.57 -8.18
CA GLY A 258 -8.67 11.82 -8.40
C GLY A 258 -7.97 10.62 -9.05
N VAL A 259 -8.17 9.41 -8.53
CA VAL A 259 -7.66 8.17 -9.12
C VAL A 259 -8.19 7.98 -10.55
N LYS A 260 -9.48 8.27 -10.79
CA LYS A 260 -10.08 8.17 -12.13
C LYS A 260 -9.48 9.15 -13.13
N GLU A 261 -9.25 10.41 -12.72
CA GLU A 261 -8.78 11.46 -13.63
C GLU A 261 -7.29 11.35 -13.95
N HIS A 262 -6.45 11.21 -12.93
CA HIS A 262 -5.00 11.34 -13.07
C HIS A 262 -4.30 10.03 -13.44
N PHE A 263 -4.85 8.87 -13.05
CA PHE A 263 -4.19 7.56 -13.23
C PHE A 263 -4.96 6.69 -14.23
N TRP A 264 -6.25 6.43 -13.97
CA TRP A 264 -7.05 5.51 -14.77
C TRP A 264 -7.30 5.99 -16.20
N LYS A 265 -7.76 7.24 -16.39
CA LYS A 265 -8.05 7.79 -17.73
C LYS A 265 -6.81 7.79 -18.66
N PRO A 266 -5.62 8.26 -18.25
CA PRO A 266 -4.40 8.16 -19.07
C PRO A 266 -4.01 6.72 -19.40
N PHE A 267 -4.09 5.80 -18.43
CA PHE A 267 -3.78 4.38 -18.65
C PHE A 267 -4.72 3.72 -19.66
N ILE A 268 -6.04 3.89 -19.51
CA ILE A 268 -7.01 3.30 -20.44
C ILE A 268 -6.88 3.91 -21.84
N LYS A 269 -6.60 5.23 -21.97
CA LYS A 269 -6.22 5.85 -23.25
C LYS A 269 -4.99 5.16 -23.86
N LYS A 270 -3.92 4.95 -23.08
CA LYS A 270 -2.68 4.26 -23.50
C LYS A 270 -2.96 2.83 -24.01
N LEU A 271 -3.93 2.11 -23.44
CA LEU A 271 -4.37 0.78 -23.91
C LEU A 271 -5.19 0.82 -25.21
N PHE A 272 -6.09 1.79 -25.37
CA PHE A 272 -6.84 1.98 -26.64
C PHE A 272 -5.90 2.40 -27.78
N HIS A 273 -5.01 3.35 -27.52
CA HIS A 273 -4.04 3.86 -28.47
C HIS A 273 -3.10 2.74 -28.99
N LYS A 274 -2.59 1.90 -28.08
CA LYS A 274 -1.80 0.69 -28.42
C LYS A 274 -2.65 -0.46 -29.01
N ARG A 275 -3.97 -0.28 -29.16
CA ARG A 275 -4.95 -1.27 -29.66
C ARG A 275 -5.00 -2.57 -28.84
N ILE A 276 -4.57 -2.51 -27.58
CA ILE A 276 -4.72 -3.59 -26.59
C ILE A 276 -6.19 -3.72 -26.20
N LEU A 277 -6.86 -2.58 -25.98
CA LEU A 277 -8.32 -2.50 -25.99
C LEU A 277 -8.78 -2.00 -27.36
N ARG A 278 -9.75 -2.68 -27.97
CA ARG A 278 -10.29 -2.30 -29.28
C ARG A 278 -11.66 -1.65 -29.15
N GLY A 279 -11.86 -0.55 -29.86
CA GLY A 279 -13.10 0.22 -29.85
C GLY A 279 -12.86 1.67 -30.26
N LYS A 280 -13.57 2.61 -29.61
CA LYS A 280 -13.50 4.06 -29.81
C LYS A 280 -12.64 4.70 -28.73
N GLU A 281 -11.49 5.25 -29.12
CA GLU A 281 -10.52 5.88 -28.22
C GLU A 281 -11.09 7.12 -27.53
N ASP A 282 -11.78 8.00 -28.27
CA ASP A 282 -12.35 9.26 -27.73
C ASP A 282 -13.34 9.04 -26.57
N SER A 283 -14.10 7.94 -26.63
CA SER A 283 -15.15 7.59 -25.66
C SER A 283 -14.79 6.41 -24.76
N LEU A 284 -13.56 5.89 -24.84
CA LEU A 284 -13.04 4.72 -24.12
C LEU A 284 -14.02 3.53 -24.10
N SER A 285 -14.65 3.23 -25.25
CA SER A 285 -15.76 2.29 -25.32
C SER A 285 -15.76 1.34 -26.52
N GLY A 286 -16.52 0.25 -26.44
CA GLY A 286 -16.70 -0.75 -27.51
C GLY A 286 -15.86 -2.02 -27.37
N PHE A 287 -15.07 -2.18 -26.30
CA PHE A 287 -14.28 -3.40 -26.09
C PHE A 287 -15.15 -4.63 -25.75
N LEU A 288 -16.40 -4.43 -25.32
CA LEU A 288 -17.36 -5.53 -25.07
C LEU A 288 -18.11 -6.00 -26.32
N ASP A 289 -17.94 -5.33 -27.47
CA ASP A 289 -18.50 -5.78 -28.73
C ASP A 289 -17.96 -7.17 -29.09
N PRO A 290 -18.78 -8.13 -29.57
CA PRO A 290 -18.32 -9.50 -29.86
C PRO A 290 -17.16 -9.60 -30.86
N MET A 291 -16.97 -8.58 -31.71
CA MET A 291 -15.83 -8.50 -32.62
C MET A 291 -14.52 -8.07 -31.94
N ASN A 292 -14.60 -7.32 -30.84
CA ASN A 292 -13.47 -6.70 -30.15
C ASN A 292 -13.02 -7.48 -28.91
N PHE A 293 -13.95 -8.05 -28.13
CA PHE A 293 -13.67 -8.57 -26.80
C PHE A 293 -12.58 -9.65 -26.77
N GLY A 294 -12.73 -10.72 -27.54
CA GLY A 294 -11.81 -11.87 -27.49
C GLY A 294 -10.35 -11.49 -27.83
N ASP A 295 -10.16 -10.63 -28.83
CA ASP A 295 -8.82 -10.13 -29.17
C ASP A 295 -8.29 -9.18 -28.08
N SER A 296 -9.14 -8.32 -27.52
CA SER A 296 -8.75 -7.35 -26.49
C SER A 296 -8.35 -8.05 -25.19
N PHE A 297 -9.12 -9.06 -24.77
CA PHE A 297 -8.83 -9.85 -23.57
C PHE A 297 -7.55 -10.67 -23.74
N LEU A 298 -7.31 -11.25 -24.92
CA LEU A 298 -6.06 -11.97 -25.22
C LEU A 298 -4.84 -11.05 -25.22
N SER A 299 -4.92 -9.88 -25.89
CA SER A 299 -3.84 -8.89 -25.89
C SER A 299 -3.55 -8.33 -24.50
N LEU A 300 -4.60 -8.05 -23.71
CA LEU A 300 -4.47 -7.57 -22.33
C LEU A 300 -3.83 -8.63 -21.41
N SER A 301 -4.29 -9.89 -21.50
CA SER A 301 -3.79 -11.00 -20.68
C SER A 301 -2.32 -11.29 -20.97
N ARG A 302 -1.92 -11.23 -22.24
CA ARG A 302 -0.52 -11.37 -22.66
C ARG A 302 0.34 -10.21 -22.14
N LEU A 303 -0.12 -8.97 -22.28
CA LEU A 303 0.64 -7.80 -21.83
C LEU A 303 0.83 -7.78 -20.30
N TYR A 304 -0.17 -8.26 -19.55
CA TYR A 304 -0.05 -8.47 -18.11
C TYR A 304 0.99 -9.56 -17.77
N GLU A 305 0.99 -10.68 -18.49
CA GLU A 305 1.95 -11.78 -18.27
C GLU A 305 3.40 -11.37 -18.60
N GLU A 306 3.60 -10.63 -19.69
CA GLU A 306 4.89 -10.02 -20.04
C GLU A 306 5.39 -9.07 -18.92
N GLN A 307 4.49 -8.30 -18.30
CA GLN A 307 4.80 -7.41 -17.18
C GLN A 307 5.12 -8.16 -15.88
N VAL A 308 4.38 -9.22 -15.53
CA VAL A 308 4.65 -10.04 -14.33
C VAL A 308 6.03 -10.69 -14.42
N LEU A 309 6.40 -11.20 -15.59
CA LEU A 309 7.73 -11.77 -15.83
C LEU A 309 8.83 -10.70 -15.76
N ALA A 310 8.64 -9.54 -16.39
CA ALA A 310 9.63 -8.45 -16.40
C ALA A 310 9.85 -7.79 -15.02
N SER A 311 8.89 -7.90 -14.10
CA SER A 311 8.94 -7.31 -12.75
C SER A 311 9.24 -8.32 -11.64
N GLY A 312 9.35 -9.62 -11.96
CA GLY A 312 9.43 -10.68 -10.95
C GLY A 312 8.23 -10.71 -9.99
N GLY A 313 7.06 -10.21 -10.42
CA GLY A 313 5.87 -10.05 -9.58
C GLY A 313 5.11 -11.36 -9.31
N LEU A 314 4.04 -11.25 -8.52
CA LEU A 314 3.05 -12.31 -8.37
C LEU A 314 2.06 -12.24 -9.54
N ASP A 315 1.71 -13.39 -10.11
CA ASP A 315 0.58 -13.50 -11.03
C ASP A 315 -0.73 -13.47 -10.25
N GLU A 316 -1.34 -12.28 -10.16
CA GLU A 316 -2.58 -12.03 -9.43
C GLU A 316 -3.81 -12.69 -10.09
N ARG A 317 -3.67 -13.39 -11.22
CA ARG A 317 -4.71 -14.31 -11.75
C ARG A 317 -4.89 -15.55 -10.86
N ILE A 318 -3.98 -15.79 -9.91
CA ILE A 318 -4.11 -16.84 -8.87
C ILE A 318 -5.45 -16.78 -8.13
N PHE A 319 -5.98 -15.58 -7.85
CA PHE A 319 -7.27 -15.39 -7.17
C PHE A 319 -8.48 -15.87 -7.99
N THR A 320 -8.33 -15.99 -9.31
CA THR A 320 -9.39 -16.38 -10.26
C THR A 320 -9.28 -17.83 -10.74
N GLY A 321 -8.30 -18.61 -10.26
CA GLY A 321 -8.11 -20.00 -10.63
C GLY A 321 -9.06 -20.98 -9.92
N GLU A 322 -9.34 -22.12 -10.55
CA GLU A 322 -10.26 -23.15 -10.00
C GLU A 322 -9.73 -23.80 -8.71
N GLY A 323 -8.42 -23.77 -8.45
CA GLY A 323 -7.77 -24.23 -7.22
C GLY A 323 -7.23 -23.10 -6.33
N ALA A 324 -7.78 -21.88 -6.42
CA ALA A 324 -7.23 -20.69 -5.73
C ALA A 324 -7.11 -20.83 -4.21
N SER A 325 -7.98 -21.61 -3.56
CA SER A 325 -7.91 -21.92 -2.12
C SER A 325 -6.61 -22.64 -1.76
N GLU A 326 -6.27 -23.70 -2.50
CA GLU A 326 -5.06 -24.52 -2.31
C GLU A 326 -3.79 -23.77 -2.73
N ASP A 327 -3.76 -23.18 -3.94
CA ASP A 327 -2.62 -22.43 -4.48
C ASP A 327 -2.21 -21.26 -3.53
N ILE A 328 -3.18 -20.61 -2.87
CA ILE A 328 -2.91 -19.51 -1.92
C ILE A 328 -2.63 -20.04 -0.50
N GLY A 329 -3.27 -21.12 -0.07
CA GLY A 329 -3.18 -21.66 1.30
C GLY A 329 -4.29 -21.15 2.23
N THR A 330 -5.46 -20.80 1.69
CA THR A 330 -6.65 -20.46 2.49
C THR A 330 -7.58 -21.66 2.60
N PRO A 331 -8.06 -22.02 3.80
CA PRO A 331 -9.04 -23.10 3.97
C PRO A 331 -10.33 -22.73 3.24
N GLU A 332 -10.93 -23.70 2.55
CA GLU A 332 -12.14 -23.47 1.79
C GLU A 332 -13.31 -22.95 2.67
N PRO A 333 -14.01 -21.89 2.25
CA PRO A 333 -15.43 -21.79 2.53
C PRO A 333 -16.13 -22.80 1.61
N SER A 334 -16.72 -23.85 2.19
CA SER A 334 -17.45 -24.88 1.44
C SER A 334 -18.45 -24.25 0.47
N LEU A 335 -18.42 -24.64 -0.80
CA LEU A 335 -19.21 -24.04 -1.88
C LEU A 335 -20.69 -24.47 -1.89
N CYS A 336 -21.33 -24.50 -0.72
CA CYS A 336 -22.78 -24.48 -0.50
C CYS A 336 -23.08 -23.95 0.92
N GLU A 337 -24.29 -23.40 1.08
CA GLU A 337 -24.94 -22.94 2.32
C GLU A 337 -24.71 -21.49 2.81
N GLU A 338 -25.69 -21.06 3.60
CA GLU A 338 -26.28 -19.72 3.62
C GLU A 338 -25.51 -18.69 4.47
N VAL A 339 -25.12 -17.59 3.80
CA VAL A 339 -25.07 -16.17 4.24
C VAL A 339 -24.54 -15.80 5.65
N GLU A 340 -24.94 -16.43 6.75
CA GLU A 340 -24.88 -15.83 8.10
C GLU A 340 -23.63 -16.18 8.95
N ASN A 341 -22.75 -17.08 8.51
CA ASN A 341 -21.59 -17.54 9.32
C ASN A 341 -20.20 -17.37 8.67
N GLN A 342 -20.11 -16.60 7.58
CA GLN A 342 -18.89 -16.50 6.76
C GLN A 342 -17.72 -15.71 7.42
N ASP A 343 -17.97 -15.01 8.52
CA ASP A 343 -17.00 -14.12 9.17
C ASP A 343 -16.11 -14.77 10.24
N SER A 344 -16.21 -16.07 10.54
CA SER A 344 -15.43 -16.68 11.64
C SER A 344 -14.02 -17.15 11.26
N THR A 345 -13.87 -17.89 10.16
CA THR A 345 -12.61 -18.55 9.75
C THR A 345 -11.73 -17.62 8.93
N LEU A 346 -12.29 -16.97 7.90
CA LEU A 346 -11.57 -16.02 7.07
C LEU A 346 -11.00 -14.86 7.92
N TYR A 347 -11.75 -14.40 8.93
CA TYR A 347 -11.32 -13.36 9.87
C TYR A 347 -10.06 -13.70 10.68
N ARG A 348 -9.75 -14.98 10.95
CA ARG A 348 -8.54 -15.35 11.71
C ARG A 348 -7.28 -15.24 10.86
N LEU A 349 -7.30 -15.80 9.64
CA LEU A 349 -6.21 -15.64 8.67
C LEU A 349 -6.05 -14.19 8.24
N HIS A 350 -7.17 -13.50 8.02
CA HIS A 350 -7.21 -12.08 7.72
C HIS A 350 -6.69 -11.23 8.89
N THR A 351 -6.97 -11.57 10.15
CA THR A 351 -6.36 -10.90 11.31
C THR A 351 -4.87 -11.23 11.42
N SER A 352 -4.40 -12.39 10.95
CA SER A 352 -2.97 -12.70 10.86
C SER A 352 -2.25 -11.86 9.80
N LEU A 353 -2.75 -11.82 8.56
CA LEU A 353 -2.14 -11.08 7.45
C LEU A 353 -2.40 -9.57 7.52
N ALA A 354 -3.63 -9.13 7.79
CA ALA A 354 -3.90 -7.70 7.97
C ALA A 354 -3.29 -7.15 9.26
N ALA A 355 -2.88 -8.00 10.22
CA ALA A 355 -1.97 -7.54 11.26
C ALA A 355 -0.62 -7.13 10.68
N SER A 356 -0.02 -7.77 9.67
CA SER A 356 1.24 -7.24 9.09
C SER A 356 1.05 -5.84 8.50
N VAL A 357 -0.09 -5.58 7.86
CA VAL A 357 -0.46 -4.27 7.28
C VAL A 357 -0.85 -3.21 8.33
N LEU A 358 -1.37 -3.61 9.49
CA LEU A 358 -1.89 -2.70 10.54
C LEU A 358 -1.16 -2.81 11.89
N LYS A 359 0.08 -3.34 11.93
CA LYS A 359 0.80 -3.73 13.17
C LYS A 359 1.39 -2.56 13.97
N VAL A 360 0.53 -1.63 14.37
CA VAL A 360 0.82 -0.66 15.43
C VAL A 360 0.95 -1.44 16.76
N SER A 361 2.14 -1.98 17.05
CA SER A 361 2.44 -2.99 18.09
C SER A 361 3.16 -2.36 19.29
N THR A 362 2.46 -2.13 20.42
CA THR A 362 3.06 -1.48 21.61
C THR A 362 3.86 -2.49 22.44
N PRO A 363 5.19 -2.39 22.55
CA PRO A 363 5.99 -3.40 23.26
C PRO A 363 5.93 -3.24 24.79
N LEU A 364 5.84 -2.00 25.30
CA LEU A 364 6.26 -1.67 26.67
C LEU A 364 5.20 -1.79 27.77
N THR A 365 3.95 -2.15 27.47
CA THR A 365 2.88 -2.25 28.51
C THR A 365 2.40 -3.66 28.82
N GLY A 366 2.73 -4.68 28.01
CA GLY A 366 2.36 -6.09 28.24
C GLY A 366 0.86 -6.40 28.33
N ARG A 367 -0.02 -5.41 28.15
CA ARG A 367 -1.44 -5.45 28.49
C ARG A 367 -2.30 -5.64 27.25
N LYS A 368 -2.76 -6.89 27.02
CA LYS A 368 -3.86 -7.22 26.09
C LYS A 368 -5.21 -6.72 26.64
N TYR A 369 -5.37 -5.39 26.74
CA TYR A 369 -6.50 -4.73 27.40
C TYR A 369 -7.59 -4.21 26.45
N VAL A 370 -7.54 -4.62 25.18
CA VAL A 370 -8.65 -4.44 24.24
C VAL A 370 -9.20 -5.82 23.90
N GLN A 371 -10.39 -6.12 24.44
CA GLN A 371 -11.21 -7.24 24.00
C GLN A 371 -11.52 -7.05 22.50
N GLU A 372 -11.42 -8.11 21.70
CA GLU A 372 -11.51 -8.03 20.22
C GLU A 372 -12.96 -7.80 19.74
N VAL A 373 -13.48 -6.59 19.98
CA VAL A 373 -14.80 -6.15 19.52
C VAL A 373 -14.78 -6.01 17.99
N HIS A 374 -15.32 -7.03 17.30
CA HIS A 374 -15.63 -7.08 15.87
C HIS A 374 -14.79 -6.14 14.99
N LEU A 375 -13.54 -6.54 14.71
CA LEU A 375 -12.61 -5.71 13.93
C LEU A 375 -13.17 -5.43 12.53
N ALA A 376 -13.32 -4.14 12.21
CA ALA A 376 -13.67 -3.72 10.86
C ALA A 376 -12.59 -4.16 9.86
N SER A 377 -12.99 -4.41 8.61
CA SER A 377 -12.07 -4.80 7.55
C SER A 377 -10.95 -3.76 7.34
N PRO A 378 -9.78 -4.14 6.81
CA PRO A 378 -8.58 -3.30 6.80
C PRO A 378 -8.80 -2.13 5.85
N LEU A 379 -9.53 -2.38 4.76
CA LEU A 379 -10.05 -1.36 3.87
C LEU A 379 -11.02 -0.40 4.59
N SER A 380 -11.95 -0.87 5.42
CA SER A 380 -12.82 0.02 6.20
C SER A 380 -12.01 0.87 7.18
N THR A 381 -10.99 0.29 7.82
CA THR A 381 -10.07 0.99 8.73
C THR A 381 -9.22 2.04 7.99
N ALA A 382 -8.67 1.72 6.82
CA ALA A 382 -7.89 2.63 5.99
C ALA A 382 -8.76 3.75 5.35
N MET A 383 -9.96 3.43 4.88
CA MET A 383 -10.94 4.44 4.42
C MET A 383 -11.35 5.39 5.55
N LYS A 384 -11.55 4.87 6.77
CA LYS A 384 -11.81 5.69 7.96
C LYS A 384 -10.60 6.54 8.35
N SER A 385 -9.38 6.03 8.19
CA SER A 385 -8.13 6.74 8.42
C SER A 385 -8.00 7.98 7.50
N VAL A 386 -8.03 7.77 6.17
CA VAL A 386 -8.00 8.84 5.17
C VAL A 386 -9.22 9.79 5.32
N GLY A 387 -10.41 9.24 5.56
CA GLY A 387 -11.63 10.04 5.79
C GLY A 387 -11.57 10.91 7.05
N ARG A 388 -10.93 10.45 8.13
CA ARG A 388 -10.71 11.26 9.35
C ARG A 388 -9.62 12.31 9.15
N LEU A 389 -8.57 12.03 8.37
CA LEU A 389 -7.59 13.05 7.97
C LEU A 389 -8.26 14.18 7.17
N HIS A 390 -9.07 13.86 6.16
CA HIS A 390 -9.82 14.89 5.42
C HIS A 390 -10.85 15.63 6.27
N THR A 391 -11.49 14.96 7.24
CA THR A 391 -12.37 15.63 8.23
C THR A 391 -11.58 16.61 9.11
N LEU A 392 -10.37 16.24 9.56
CA LEU A 392 -9.49 17.09 10.36
C LEU A 392 -8.98 18.31 9.59
N LEU A 393 -8.70 18.13 8.28
CA LEU A 393 -8.28 19.19 7.37
C LEU A 393 -9.44 20.00 6.78
N SER A 394 -10.69 19.65 7.08
CA SER A 394 -11.86 20.38 6.57
C SER A 394 -11.86 21.83 7.06
N GLY A 395 -11.94 22.77 6.11
CA GLY A 395 -11.87 24.21 6.39
C GLY A 395 -10.48 24.79 6.59
N THR A 396 -9.42 23.97 6.59
CA THR A 396 -8.02 24.47 6.57
C THR A 396 -7.67 25.11 5.22
N ARG A 397 -6.52 25.78 5.14
CA ARG A 397 -5.96 26.36 3.91
C ARG A 397 -4.51 25.92 3.77
N ASN A 398 -4.01 25.91 2.54
CA ASN A 398 -2.57 25.88 2.28
C ASN A 398 -2.02 27.28 2.62
N GLY A 399 -1.17 27.38 3.64
CA GLY A 399 -0.73 28.65 4.22
C GLY A 399 -1.41 29.01 5.55
N PRO A 400 -0.90 30.03 6.27
CA PRO A 400 -1.43 30.45 7.56
C PRO A 400 -2.84 31.03 7.45
N SER A 401 -3.66 30.86 8.50
CA SER A 401 -4.95 31.55 8.56
C SER A 401 -4.76 33.07 8.74
N SER A 402 -5.84 33.84 8.58
CA SER A 402 -5.82 35.28 8.91
C SER A 402 -5.50 35.55 10.38
N ARG A 403 -5.80 34.59 11.28
CA ARG A 403 -5.53 34.69 12.71
C ARG A 403 -4.06 34.42 13.02
N LEU A 404 -3.49 33.32 12.49
CA LEU A 404 -2.04 33.07 12.59
C LEU A 404 -1.24 34.21 11.96
N THR A 405 -1.64 34.69 10.76
CA THR A 405 -0.99 35.84 10.09
C THR A 405 -0.98 37.10 10.97
N GLN A 406 -2.04 37.37 11.73
CA GLN A 406 -2.08 38.48 12.68
C GLN A 406 -1.08 38.27 13.84
N ILE A 407 -0.92 37.02 14.29
CA ILE A 407 -0.01 36.70 15.40
C ILE A 407 1.46 36.77 14.97
N LEU A 408 1.82 36.24 13.81
CA LEU A 408 3.19 36.28 13.27
C LEU A 408 3.66 37.73 13.05
N ARG A 409 2.80 38.58 12.47
CA ARG A 409 3.03 40.03 12.32
C ARG A 409 3.08 40.81 13.64
N GLY A 410 2.68 40.21 14.75
CA GLY A 410 2.76 40.78 16.10
C GLY A 410 4.04 40.40 16.85
N CYS A 411 4.94 39.63 16.24
CA CYS A 411 6.27 39.32 16.78
C CYS A 411 7.25 40.48 16.53
N SER A 412 8.30 40.62 17.37
CA SER A 412 9.32 41.67 17.18
C SER A 412 10.09 41.54 15.86
N ARG A 413 10.18 40.30 15.35
CA ARG A 413 10.62 39.95 14.00
C ARG A 413 9.56 39.03 13.40
N ASP A 414 8.97 39.41 12.27
CA ASP A 414 7.91 38.62 11.60
C ASP A 414 8.55 37.36 10.96
N PRO A 415 8.22 36.15 11.43
CA PRO A 415 8.81 34.90 10.93
C PRO A 415 8.12 34.39 9.66
N SER A 416 7.08 35.06 9.15
CA SER A 416 6.20 34.55 8.07
C SER A 416 6.97 34.12 6.83
N ASP A 417 7.92 34.92 6.35
CA ASP A 417 8.71 34.61 5.15
C ASP A 417 9.72 33.49 5.40
N VAL A 418 10.33 33.44 6.60
CA VAL A 418 11.30 32.41 7.00
C VAL A 418 10.62 31.04 7.11
N ILE A 419 9.42 31.00 7.70
CA ILE A 419 8.57 29.81 7.75
C ILE A 419 8.16 29.39 6.33
N SER A 420 7.69 30.34 5.52
CA SER A 420 7.23 30.07 4.16
C SER A 420 8.34 29.60 3.22
N GLN A 421 9.59 30.03 3.42
CA GLN A 421 10.73 29.56 2.63
C GLN A 421 11.16 28.16 3.07
N ARG A 422 11.32 27.93 4.38
CA ARG A 422 11.67 26.62 4.95
C ARG A 422 10.72 25.50 4.50
N LEU A 423 9.43 25.78 4.38
CA LEU A 423 8.44 24.84 3.86
C LEU A 423 8.66 24.50 2.37
N LYS A 424 9.07 25.46 1.54
CA LYS A 424 9.43 25.21 0.13
C LYS A 424 10.73 24.43 0.02
N ASP A 425 11.74 24.80 0.81
CA ASP A 425 13.03 24.10 0.84
C ASP A 425 12.83 22.61 1.19
N MET A 426 11.91 22.32 2.12
CA MET A 426 11.50 20.94 2.44
C MET A 426 10.67 20.26 1.33
N LEU A 427 9.80 20.99 0.60
CA LEU A 427 9.09 20.43 -0.56
C LEU A 427 10.05 20.06 -1.69
N ASP A 428 11.04 20.91 -1.95
CA ASP A 428 12.08 20.67 -2.97
C ASP A 428 12.93 19.45 -2.58
N ILE A 429 13.40 19.37 -1.32
CA ILE A 429 14.09 18.16 -0.80
C ILE A 429 13.21 16.91 -0.92
N PHE A 430 11.92 17.00 -0.56
CA PHE A 430 11.02 15.84 -0.60
C PHE A 430 10.76 15.37 -2.03
N THR A 431 10.62 16.28 -2.98
CA THR A 431 10.35 15.94 -4.38
C THR A 431 11.59 15.49 -5.16
N GLN A 432 12.78 16.05 -4.89
CA GLN A 432 14.05 15.64 -5.52
C GLN A 432 14.33 14.14 -5.35
N HIS A 433 13.95 13.54 -4.21
CA HIS A 433 14.06 12.10 -3.96
C HIS A 433 13.22 11.21 -4.92
N HIS A 434 12.40 11.80 -5.80
CA HIS A 434 11.59 11.12 -6.81
C HIS A 434 11.96 11.50 -8.27
N GLU A 435 12.96 12.35 -8.53
CA GLU A 435 13.21 12.92 -9.87
C GLU A 435 14.09 12.07 -10.81
N ASP A 436 14.87 11.12 -10.28
CA ASP A 436 15.86 10.36 -11.04
C ASP A 436 15.27 9.25 -11.95
N SER A 437 14.47 9.60 -12.97
CA SER A 437 14.42 8.91 -14.29
C SER A 437 13.27 9.40 -15.20
N SER A 438 13.48 9.40 -16.51
CA SER A 438 12.52 9.82 -17.54
C SER A 438 11.43 8.77 -17.89
N ASP A 439 10.70 8.25 -16.90
CA ASP A 439 9.54 7.36 -17.13
C ASP A 439 8.21 7.97 -16.64
N ASP A 440 7.13 7.69 -17.36
CA ASP A 440 5.77 8.17 -17.07
C ASP A 440 5.33 7.82 -15.63
N SER A 441 5.79 6.67 -15.10
CA SER A 441 5.38 6.18 -13.78
C SER A 441 5.87 7.06 -12.62
N LYS A 442 7.10 7.59 -12.69
CA LYS A 442 7.68 8.45 -11.64
C LYS A 442 7.08 9.85 -11.61
N GLY A 443 6.63 10.39 -12.75
CA GLY A 443 5.92 11.66 -12.79
C GLY A 443 4.68 11.65 -11.88
N MET A 444 3.93 10.55 -11.89
CA MET A 444 2.77 10.34 -11.03
C MET A 444 3.14 10.05 -9.56
N GLU A 445 4.33 9.48 -9.30
CA GLU A 445 4.86 9.33 -7.93
C GLU A 445 5.17 10.71 -7.31
N LYS A 446 5.77 11.62 -8.09
CA LYS A 446 5.98 13.02 -7.70
C LYS A 446 4.65 13.74 -7.42
N ASP A 447 3.63 13.58 -8.26
CA ASP A 447 2.29 14.17 -8.00
C ASP A 447 1.69 13.69 -6.67
N MET A 448 1.85 12.41 -6.33
CA MET A 448 1.40 11.86 -5.03
C MET A 448 2.22 12.38 -3.85
N ALA A 449 3.55 12.49 -4.00
CA ALA A 449 4.42 13.10 -3.00
C ALA A 449 4.02 14.58 -2.74
N VAL A 450 3.81 15.35 -3.81
CA VAL A 450 3.34 16.74 -3.75
C VAL A 450 1.96 16.85 -3.09
N LYS A 451 1.03 15.92 -3.37
CA LYS A 451 -0.27 15.86 -2.67
C LYS A 451 -0.09 15.64 -1.16
N PHE A 452 0.73 14.67 -0.77
CA PHE A 452 0.95 14.35 0.64
C PHE A 452 1.60 15.53 1.37
N PHE A 453 2.55 16.22 0.72
CA PHE A 453 3.19 17.41 1.29
C PHE A 453 2.19 18.55 1.51
N HIS A 454 1.30 18.86 0.56
CA HIS A 454 0.29 19.92 0.75
C HIS A 454 -0.72 19.59 1.87
N LEU A 455 -1.12 18.33 2.03
CA LEU A 455 -1.94 17.90 3.18
C LEU A 455 -1.18 18.08 4.50
N SER A 456 0.13 17.90 4.48
CA SER A 456 1.04 18.06 5.63
C SER A 456 1.29 19.53 5.97
N GLU A 457 1.37 20.41 4.97
CA GLU A 457 1.42 21.86 5.12
C GLU A 457 0.14 22.40 5.77
N ALA A 458 -1.03 21.99 5.27
CA ALA A 458 -2.32 22.38 5.83
C ALA A 458 -2.49 21.90 7.28
N LEU A 459 -1.96 20.70 7.61
CA LEU A 459 -1.91 20.19 8.97
C LEU A 459 -0.91 20.99 9.84
N TYR A 460 0.27 21.28 9.31
CA TYR A 460 1.32 22.05 9.98
C TYR A 460 0.85 23.45 10.38
N TYR A 461 0.24 24.23 9.48
CA TYR A 461 -0.23 25.58 9.82
C TYR A 461 -1.36 25.56 10.85
N ARG A 462 -2.27 24.58 10.77
CA ARG A 462 -3.33 24.36 11.76
C ARG A 462 -2.74 24.05 13.14
N ILE A 463 -1.76 23.16 13.24
CA ILE A 463 -1.15 22.76 14.51
C ILE A 463 -0.25 23.86 15.07
N LEU A 464 0.48 24.58 14.21
CA LEU A 464 1.26 25.77 14.58
C LEU A 464 0.35 26.86 15.17
N GLU A 465 -0.84 27.10 14.60
CA GLU A 465 -1.81 28.03 15.16
C GLU A 465 -2.29 27.59 16.56
N SER A 466 -2.70 26.33 16.73
CA SER A 466 -3.09 25.77 18.05
C SER A 466 -1.98 25.84 19.10
N ILE A 467 -0.71 25.61 18.70
CA ILE A 467 0.47 25.79 19.56
C ILE A 467 0.60 27.25 19.97
N VAL A 468 0.64 28.16 18.99
CA VAL A 468 0.92 29.58 19.19
C VAL A 468 -0.18 30.28 20.01
N GLU A 469 -1.44 29.91 19.82
CA GLU A 469 -2.53 30.44 20.65
C GLU A 469 -2.44 29.94 22.10
N ARG A 470 -2.04 28.68 22.34
CA ARG A 470 -1.77 28.19 23.70
C ARG A 470 -0.62 28.96 24.36
N GLU A 471 0.49 29.16 23.66
CA GLU A 471 1.62 29.91 24.21
C GLU A 471 1.24 31.36 24.54
N LYS A 472 0.43 32.02 23.71
CA LYS A 472 -0.11 33.36 24.05
C LYS A 472 -1.08 33.35 25.24
N MET A 473 -1.83 32.28 25.47
CA MET A 473 -2.64 32.15 26.70
C MET A 473 -1.79 31.97 27.96
N ILE A 474 -0.60 31.40 27.86
CA ILE A 474 0.29 31.14 29.02
C ILE A 474 1.24 32.32 29.27
N LEU A 475 1.81 32.91 28.21
CA LEU A 475 2.83 33.96 28.28
C LEU A 475 2.26 35.39 28.15
N GLY A 476 1.01 35.54 27.72
CA GLY A 476 0.39 36.85 27.48
C GLY A 476 1.04 37.60 26.32
N ASP A 477 1.41 38.86 26.56
CA ASP A 477 2.01 39.77 25.56
C ASP A 477 3.52 39.54 25.31
N ALA A 478 4.06 38.38 25.71
CA ALA A 478 5.46 38.04 25.43
C ALA A 478 5.72 37.86 23.92
N ASP A 479 6.90 38.29 23.47
CA ASP A 479 7.34 38.11 22.09
C ASP A 479 7.76 36.66 21.82
N LEU A 480 7.07 36.01 20.87
CA LEU A 480 7.32 34.62 20.48
C LEU A 480 8.45 34.47 19.45
N SER A 481 9.13 35.55 19.03
CA SER A 481 10.15 35.53 17.97
C SER A 481 11.25 34.47 18.19
N CYS A 482 11.80 34.34 19.40
CA CYS A 482 12.84 33.32 19.66
C CYS A 482 12.33 31.89 19.44
N ILE A 483 11.04 31.60 19.65
CA ILE A 483 10.45 30.27 19.43
C ILE A 483 10.12 30.07 17.95
N LEU A 484 9.55 31.09 17.30
CA LEU A 484 9.04 31.00 15.93
C LEU A 484 10.11 31.09 14.84
N GLU A 485 11.35 31.46 15.16
CA GLU A 485 12.47 31.40 14.21
C GLU A 485 13.11 29.99 14.11
N GLN A 486 12.91 29.13 15.12
CA GLN A 486 13.68 27.90 15.34
C GLN A 486 13.53 26.88 14.20
N ASP A 487 14.63 26.59 13.53
CA ASP A 487 14.65 25.72 12.34
C ASP A 487 14.22 24.28 12.65
N MET A 488 14.83 23.71 13.68
CA MET A 488 14.61 22.33 14.08
C MET A 488 13.18 22.08 14.57
N PHE A 489 12.53 23.08 15.19
CA PHE A 489 11.10 22.99 15.56
C PHE A 489 10.21 22.85 14.33
N HIS A 490 10.31 23.79 13.39
CA HIS A 490 9.43 23.82 12.22
C HIS A 490 9.64 22.62 11.29
N ARG A 491 10.90 22.22 11.07
CA ARG A 491 11.20 21.02 10.26
C ARG A 491 10.69 19.74 10.93
N SER A 492 10.86 19.61 12.25
CA SER A 492 10.34 18.44 12.98
C SER A 492 8.80 18.42 12.99
N LEU A 493 8.15 19.57 13.18
CA LEU A 493 6.69 19.69 13.16
C LEU A 493 6.11 19.31 11.79
N LEU A 494 6.71 19.80 10.70
CA LEU A 494 6.28 19.45 9.34
C LEU A 494 6.56 17.97 9.01
N ALA A 495 7.72 17.44 9.41
CA ALA A 495 8.03 16.01 9.25
C ALA A 495 7.04 15.12 10.03
N CYS A 496 6.63 15.52 11.22
CA CYS A 496 5.62 14.82 12.01
C CYS A 496 4.23 14.89 11.35
N CYS A 497 3.86 16.05 10.78
CA CYS A 497 2.65 16.17 9.96
C CYS A 497 2.68 15.27 8.72
N LEU A 498 3.84 15.14 8.06
CA LEU A 498 4.02 14.26 6.90
C LEU A 498 4.02 12.77 7.27
N GLU A 499 4.50 12.39 8.44
CA GLU A 499 4.33 11.03 8.97
C GLU A 499 2.85 10.73 9.23
N ILE A 500 2.09 11.66 9.81
CA ILE A 500 0.64 11.50 10.04
C ILE A 500 -0.11 11.31 8.71
N VAL A 501 0.20 12.11 7.68
CA VAL A 501 -0.41 11.95 6.34
C VAL A 501 0.01 10.62 5.71
N THR A 502 1.29 10.27 5.77
CA THR A 502 1.82 9.02 5.20
C THR A 502 1.19 7.79 5.84
N PHE A 503 1.17 7.72 7.18
CA PHE A 503 0.48 6.69 7.94
C PHE A 503 -1.03 6.65 7.60
N SER A 504 -1.67 7.80 7.46
CA SER A 504 -3.13 7.85 7.26
C SER A 504 -3.57 7.15 5.98
N TYR A 505 -2.77 7.27 4.90
CA TYR A 505 -2.97 6.60 3.61
C TYR A 505 -2.37 5.18 3.57
N ARG A 506 -1.15 5.02 4.07
CA ARG A 506 -0.35 3.79 3.95
C ARG A 506 0.13 3.28 5.32
N PRO A 507 -0.76 2.73 6.17
CA PRO A 507 -0.36 2.00 7.37
C PRO A 507 0.63 0.86 7.04
N PRO A 508 1.59 0.53 7.92
CA PRO A 508 1.82 1.11 9.24
C PRO A 508 2.68 2.39 9.23
N GLY A 509 2.83 3.09 8.10
CA GLY A 509 3.73 4.23 7.93
C GLY A 509 5.08 3.84 7.30
N ASP A 510 5.91 4.85 7.01
CA ASP A 510 7.25 4.68 6.42
C ASP A 510 8.39 5.08 7.38
N PHE A 511 8.10 5.49 8.63
CA PHE A 511 9.11 5.93 9.61
C PHE A 511 10.22 4.86 9.84
N PRO A 512 11.51 5.24 9.94
CA PRO A 512 12.10 6.58 10.02
C PRO A 512 12.39 7.30 8.69
N ARG A 513 11.86 6.84 7.55
CA ARG A 513 12.15 7.43 6.21
C ARG A 513 12.03 8.96 6.18
N VAL A 514 10.99 9.53 6.80
CA VAL A 514 10.74 10.98 6.81
C VAL A 514 11.86 11.78 7.49
N ILE A 515 12.42 11.30 8.60
CA ILE A 515 13.54 11.98 9.27
C ILE A 515 14.86 11.78 8.53
N HIS A 516 15.03 10.65 7.82
CA HIS A 516 16.19 10.45 6.95
C HIS A 516 16.16 11.38 5.73
N THR A 517 15.03 11.50 5.03
CA THR A 517 14.84 12.39 3.88
C THR A 517 15.11 13.86 4.21
N PHE A 518 14.68 14.33 5.40
CA PHE A 518 14.94 15.72 5.84
C PHE A 518 16.21 15.90 6.68
N GLN A 519 17.03 14.84 6.82
CA GLN A 519 18.26 14.82 7.62
C GLN A 519 18.05 15.35 9.06
N LEU A 520 16.94 14.95 9.69
CA LEU A 520 16.55 15.37 11.03
C LEU A 520 17.09 14.38 12.08
N PRO A 521 17.84 14.83 13.10
CA PRO A 521 18.28 13.95 14.18
C PRO A 521 17.07 13.54 15.03
N ALA A 522 16.89 12.23 15.19
CA ALA A 522 15.78 11.63 15.96
C ALA A 522 15.64 12.25 17.38
N TYR A 523 16.78 12.55 18.02
CA TYR A 523 16.86 13.19 19.34
C TYR A 523 16.20 14.59 19.45
N HIS A 524 16.07 15.33 18.35
CA HIS A 524 15.28 16.58 18.34
C HIS A 524 13.85 16.34 17.86
N PHE A 525 13.65 15.40 16.92
CA PHE A 525 12.35 15.10 16.34
C PHE A 525 11.30 14.66 17.38
N TYR A 526 11.61 13.69 18.25
CA TYR A 526 10.59 13.10 19.15
C TYR A 526 9.93 14.15 20.08
N LYS A 527 10.65 15.21 20.43
CA LYS A 527 10.18 16.30 21.31
C LYS A 527 8.97 17.06 20.72
N VAL A 528 8.74 16.96 19.41
CA VAL A 528 7.55 17.55 18.76
C VAL A 528 6.31 16.66 18.86
N ILE A 529 6.45 15.38 19.22
CA ILE A 529 5.34 14.41 19.22
C ILE A 529 4.35 14.74 20.35
N GLU A 530 4.82 14.86 21.60
CA GLU A 530 3.95 15.24 22.72
C GLU A 530 3.29 16.61 22.48
N VAL A 531 4.08 17.59 22.00
CA VAL A 531 3.63 18.93 21.60
C VAL A 531 2.47 18.86 20.61
N LEU A 532 2.61 18.06 19.55
CA LEU A 532 1.61 17.92 18.50
C LEU A 532 0.35 17.21 19.03
N VAL A 533 0.51 16.09 19.76
CA VAL A 533 -0.60 15.30 20.31
C VAL A 533 -1.40 16.10 21.35
N ARG A 534 -0.75 16.94 22.16
CA ARG A 534 -1.43 17.85 23.09
C ARG A 534 -2.12 19.01 22.38
N SER A 535 -1.64 19.44 21.21
CA SER A 535 -2.15 20.62 20.50
C SER A 535 -3.30 20.33 19.55
N GLU A 536 -3.42 19.12 19.00
CA GLU A 536 -4.54 18.72 18.15
C GLU A 536 -5.38 17.59 18.77
N GLN A 537 -6.42 17.97 19.51
CA GLN A 537 -7.36 17.04 20.14
C GLN A 537 -8.27 16.31 19.13
N GLY A 538 -8.30 16.75 17.86
CA GLY A 538 -8.99 16.09 16.76
C GLY A 538 -8.26 14.88 16.17
N LEU A 539 -6.99 14.62 16.55
CA LEU A 539 -6.24 13.45 16.11
C LEU A 539 -7.00 12.15 16.44
N PHE A 540 -6.94 11.19 15.52
CA PHE A 540 -7.60 9.91 15.72
C PHE A 540 -6.70 8.94 16.48
N ARG A 541 -7.32 8.08 17.32
CA ARG A 541 -6.64 7.19 18.26
C ARG A 541 -5.54 6.35 17.60
N GLU A 542 -5.76 5.91 16.38
CA GLU A 542 -4.82 5.09 15.62
C GLU A 542 -3.57 5.89 15.18
N VAL A 543 -3.71 7.18 14.85
CA VAL A 543 -2.57 8.10 14.64
C VAL A 543 -1.86 8.41 15.94
N VAL A 544 -2.58 8.67 17.05
CA VAL A 544 -1.93 8.88 18.36
C VAL A 544 -1.13 7.63 18.76
N LYS A 545 -1.69 6.43 18.53
CA LYS A 545 -0.99 5.17 18.80
C LYS A 545 0.23 4.95 17.89
N HIS A 546 0.18 5.41 16.63
CA HIS A 546 1.34 5.41 15.72
C HIS A 546 2.43 6.36 16.21
N LEU A 547 2.08 7.60 16.53
CA LEU A 547 3.01 8.61 17.01
C LEU A 547 3.72 8.19 18.31
N ASN A 548 3.00 7.57 19.24
CA ASN A 548 3.61 6.98 20.44
C ASN A 548 4.63 5.88 20.10
N GLN A 549 4.49 5.15 18.99
CA GLN A 549 5.45 4.11 18.58
C GLN A 549 6.64 4.67 17.83
N VAL A 550 6.43 5.71 17.05
CA VAL A 550 7.50 6.54 16.50
C VAL A 550 8.34 7.13 17.66
N GLU A 551 7.71 7.55 18.76
CA GLU A 551 8.40 7.96 19.99
C GLU A 551 9.12 6.78 20.69
N GLU A 552 8.45 5.65 20.94
CA GLU A 552 9.07 4.43 21.51
C GLU A 552 10.32 4.00 20.70
N GLN A 553 10.22 3.97 19.36
CA GLN A 553 11.32 3.58 18.47
C GLN A 553 12.50 4.57 18.51
N VAL A 554 12.23 5.86 18.65
CA VAL A 554 13.29 6.86 18.82
C VAL A 554 13.97 6.71 20.18
N LEU A 555 13.19 6.53 21.26
CA LEU A 555 13.70 6.41 22.62
C LEU A 555 14.43 5.09 22.89
N GLU A 556 14.08 4.00 22.20
CA GLU A 556 14.77 2.70 22.35
C GLU A 556 16.05 2.59 21.50
N SER A 557 16.13 3.26 20.35
CA SER A 557 17.23 3.04 19.39
C SER A 557 17.72 4.29 18.64
N LEU A 558 16.85 5.02 17.95
CA LEU A 558 17.31 6.04 16.98
C LEU A 558 17.95 7.27 17.64
N ALA A 559 17.61 7.60 18.89
CA ALA A 559 18.28 8.65 19.65
C ALA A 559 19.69 8.25 20.12
N TRP A 560 20.06 6.97 20.04
CA TRP A 560 21.32 6.40 20.55
C TRP A 560 22.34 6.07 19.43
N THR A 561 22.05 6.42 18.17
CA THR A 561 23.00 6.25 17.07
C THR A 561 24.29 7.04 17.31
N SER A 562 25.42 6.58 16.77
CA SER A 562 26.74 7.18 17.01
C SER A 562 26.90 8.63 16.52
N ASN A 563 26.01 9.08 15.63
CA ASN A 563 25.91 10.44 15.12
C ASN A 563 24.83 11.29 15.82
N SER A 564 24.22 10.81 16.90
CA SER A 564 23.15 11.52 17.61
C SER A 564 23.67 12.74 18.40
N PRO A 565 22.99 13.91 18.32
CA PRO A 565 23.31 15.09 19.14
C PRO A 565 23.23 14.84 20.65
N LEU A 566 22.54 13.77 21.09
CA LEU A 566 22.51 13.32 22.49
C LEU A 566 23.92 13.23 23.10
N TRP A 567 24.89 12.73 22.33
CA TRP A 567 26.27 12.55 22.81
C TRP A 567 26.98 13.88 23.08
N HIS A 568 26.59 14.98 22.42
CA HIS A 568 27.10 16.31 22.73
C HIS A 568 26.44 16.89 23.99
N SER A 569 25.13 16.72 24.17
CA SER A 569 24.45 17.12 25.42
C SER A 569 25.04 16.40 26.64
N LEU A 570 25.42 15.11 26.49
CA LEU A 570 26.09 14.31 27.52
C LEU A 570 27.59 14.59 27.68
N GLN A 571 28.21 15.39 26.81
CA GLN A 571 29.55 15.96 27.05
C GLN A 571 29.49 17.22 27.93
N SER A 572 28.39 17.99 27.82
CA SER A 572 28.15 19.19 28.62
C SER A 572 27.47 18.94 29.98
N ALA A 573 26.84 17.78 30.18
CA ALA A 573 26.07 17.46 31.38
C ALA A 573 26.27 16.01 31.83
N GLN A 574 26.22 15.77 33.15
CA GLN A 574 26.21 14.42 33.71
C GLN A 574 24.90 13.70 33.35
N VAL A 575 24.98 12.40 33.04
CA VAL A 575 23.80 11.56 32.77
C VAL A 575 22.89 11.57 34.02
N PRO A 576 21.63 12.06 33.93
CA PRO A 576 20.74 12.14 35.08
C PRO A 576 20.20 10.76 35.45
N THR A 577 20.06 10.53 36.76
CA THR A 577 19.40 9.33 37.29
C THR A 577 17.88 9.40 37.14
N CYS A 578 17.21 8.24 37.18
CA CYS A 578 15.74 8.17 37.15
C CYS A 578 15.07 8.98 38.26
N GLN A 579 15.74 9.12 39.42
CA GLN A 579 15.24 9.93 40.54
C GLN A 579 15.33 11.43 40.22
N GLU A 580 16.47 11.92 39.73
CA GLU A 580 16.64 13.33 39.35
C GLU A 580 15.68 13.73 38.23
N VAL A 581 15.41 12.85 37.25
CA VAL A 581 14.36 13.10 36.25
C VAL A 581 12.98 13.17 36.90
N HIS A 582 12.62 12.19 37.75
CA HIS A 582 11.28 12.14 38.35
C HIS A 582 11.01 13.29 39.34
N GLU A 583 11.99 13.69 40.15
CA GLU A 583 11.85 14.83 41.06
C GLU A 583 11.75 16.15 40.29
N ASN A 584 12.52 16.31 39.20
CA ASN A 584 12.35 17.45 38.30
C ASN A 584 10.98 17.45 37.61
N THR A 585 10.40 16.31 37.23
CA THR A 585 9.05 16.31 36.61
C THR A 585 7.94 16.89 37.51
N ASN A 586 8.11 16.92 38.83
CA ASN A 586 7.15 17.58 39.73
C ASN A 586 7.32 19.12 39.85
N SER A 587 8.39 19.70 39.30
CA SER A 587 8.68 21.15 39.39
C SER A 587 8.94 21.82 38.03
N THR A 588 9.48 21.06 37.08
CA THR A 588 9.98 21.53 35.78
C THR A 588 9.81 20.40 34.74
N TRP A 589 8.66 20.32 34.07
CA TRP A 589 8.50 19.53 32.84
C TRP A 589 9.28 20.18 31.69
N PHE A 590 10.62 20.05 31.73
CA PHE A 590 11.65 20.54 30.78
C PHE A 590 11.29 21.79 29.97
N TYR A 591 11.85 22.96 30.27
CA TYR A 591 11.49 24.17 29.50
C TYR A 591 12.60 24.55 28.50
N PHE A 592 12.26 24.49 27.20
CA PHE A 592 13.09 24.89 26.05
C PHE A 592 13.74 26.30 26.30
N THR A 593 15.02 26.51 25.98
CA THR A 593 15.78 27.78 26.23
C THR A 593 16.40 28.36 24.95
N CYS A 594 16.51 29.69 24.89
CA CYS A 594 17.07 30.45 23.74
C CYS A 594 18.62 30.37 23.64
N ARG A 595 19.23 29.20 23.89
CA ARG A 595 20.70 29.00 23.97
C ARG A 595 21.26 27.75 23.29
N ASP A 596 20.53 26.64 23.27
CA ASP A 596 21.15 25.30 23.10
C ASP A 596 20.47 24.45 21.99
N ASP A 597 19.83 25.08 20.99
CA ASP A 597 19.04 24.44 19.91
C ASP A 597 17.91 23.50 20.41
N VAL A 598 17.46 23.72 21.65
CA VAL A 598 16.36 22.98 22.29
C VAL A 598 15.13 23.87 22.45
N ILE A 599 14.15 23.53 21.61
CA ILE A 599 12.62 23.65 21.70
C ILE A 599 10.83 21.76 23.23
N ILE A 600 9.55 21.79 23.68
CA ILE A 600 8.84 22.33 24.86
C ILE A 600 8.22 23.74 24.79
N LEU A 601 6.91 23.68 24.60
CA LEU A 601 5.92 24.73 24.64
C LEU A 601 5.13 24.53 25.95
N LEU A 602 4.74 25.60 26.63
CA LEU A 602 4.49 25.55 28.07
C LEU A 602 3.22 24.76 28.46
N ASN A 603 3.22 24.17 29.67
CA ASN A 603 1.98 23.78 30.38
C ASN A 603 2.19 23.64 31.90
N ARG A 604 1.29 24.26 32.66
CA ARG A 604 1.07 23.96 34.09
C ARG A 604 0.14 22.76 34.26
#